data_AF-A0A4V2AJC1-F1
#
_entry.id   AF-A0A4V2AJC1-F1
#
_cell.length_a   1.000
_cell.length_b   1.000
_cell.length_c   1.000
_cell.angle_alpha   90.00
_cell.angle_beta   90.00
_cell.angle_gamma   90.00
#
_symmetry.space_group_name_H-M   'P 1'
#
loop_
_entity.id
_entity.type
_entity.pdbx_description
1 polymer ?
#
loop_
_entity_poly.entity_id
_entity_poly.type
_entity_poly.pdbx_seq_one_letter_code
_entity_poly.pdbx_strand_id
1 'polypeptide(L)'
;MLHAFRALRQVHELRLLLQTAAKLPLLPPERQCLDALTAELEPVGGWTRESLTAFEQGTLPDEVATLLRSLAPTARRALKLVP
;
A
#
# COMPACT_ATOMS: atom_id res chain seq x y z
N MET A 1 23.54 7.99 -0.12
CA MET A 1 23.21 6.54 -0.12
C MET A 1 22.07 6.17 0.82
N LEU A 2 21.98 6.72 2.04
CA LEU A 2 20.92 6.37 3.00
C LEU A 2 19.49 6.63 2.52
N HIS A 3 19.27 7.64 1.65
CA HIS A 3 17.95 7.97 1.11
C HIS A 3 17.31 6.86 0.28
N ALA A 4 18.05 6.25 -0.65
CA ALA A 4 17.52 5.17 -1.48
C ALA A 4 17.12 3.93 -0.66
N PHE A 5 17.90 3.60 0.38
CA PHE A 5 17.55 2.51 1.30
C PHE A 5 16.33 2.83 2.15
N ARG A 6 16.20 4.09 2.60
CA ARG A 6 15.00 4.56 3.31
C ARG A 6 13.75 4.45 2.43
N ALA A 7 13.82 4.92 1.19
CA ALA A 7 12.72 4.84 0.23
C ALA A 7 12.32 3.38 -0.06
N LEU A 8 13.30 2.50 -0.33
CA LEU A 8 13.04 1.07 -0.54
C LEU A 8 12.41 0.39 0.68
N ARG A 9 12.87 0.73 1.88
CA ARG A 9 12.27 0.24 3.12
C ARG A 9 10.81 0.68 3.23
N GLN A 10 10.53 1.95 2.96
CA GLN A 10 9.17 2.49 3.00
C GLN A 10 8.27 1.79 1.97
N VAL A 11 8.74 1.62 0.73
CA VAL A 11 8.00 0.85 -0.29
C VAL A 11 7.69 -0.56 0.21
N HIS A 12 8.66 -1.24 0.80
CA HIS A 12 8.46 -2.58 1.33
C HIS A 12 7.43 -2.62 2.45
N GLU A 13 7.50 -1.67 3.39
CA GLU A 13 6.53 -1.53 4.47
C GLU A 13 5.11 -1.29 3.93
N LEU A 14 4.95 -0.40 2.95
CA LEU A 14 3.65 -0.14 2.31
C LEU A 14 3.11 -1.38 1.59
N ARG A 15 3.96 -2.12 0.85
CA ARG A 15 3.56 -3.37 0.19
C ARG A 15 3.08 -4.41 1.20
N LEU A 16 3.79 -4.58 2.33
CA LEU A 16 3.36 -5.51 3.38
C LEU A 16 2.00 -5.12 3.98
N LEU A 17 1.75 -3.83 4.17
CA LEU A 17 0.46 -3.34 4.66
C LEU A 17 -0.67 -3.63 3.67
N LEU A 18 -0.47 -3.36 2.37
CA LEU A 18 -1.46 -3.66 1.34
C LEU A 18 -1.72 -5.17 1.21
N GLN A 19 -0.67 -6.01 1.24
CA GLN A 19 -0.82 -7.46 1.24
C GLN A 19 -1.60 -7.97 2.47
N THR A 20 -1.43 -7.32 3.61
CA THR A 20 -2.19 -7.64 4.83
C THR A 20 -3.65 -7.20 4.69
N ALA A 21 -3.90 -5.99 4.18
CA ALA A 21 -5.23 -5.47 3.92
C ALA A 21 -6.00 -6.31 2.89
N ALA A 22 -5.31 -6.92 1.91
CA ALA A 22 -5.91 -7.81 0.92
C ALA A 22 -6.55 -9.07 1.51
N LYS A 23 -6.22 -9.42 2.77
CA LYS A 23 -6.84 -10.55 3.51
C LYS A 23 -8.18 -10.19 4.15
N LEU A 24 -8.54 -8.91 4.18
CA LEU A 24 -9.83 -8.47 4.68
C LEU A 24 -10.96 -8.82 3.69
N PRO A 25 -12.21 -8.96 4.16
CA PRO A 25 -13.37 -9.12 3.29
C PRO A 25 -13.73 -7.77 2.64
N LEU A 26 -12.88 -7.33 1.70
CA LEU A 26 -13.02 -6.06 1.00
C LEU A 26 -14.23 -6.05 0.06
N LEU A 27 -14.90 -4.90 -0.03
CA LEU A 27 -15.90 -4.63 -1.05
C LEU A 27 -15.22 -4.48 -2.42
N PRO A 28 -15.92 -4.73 -3.54
CA PRO A 28 -15.35 -4.56 -4.89
C PRO A 28 -14.62 -3.24 -5.15
N PRO A 29 -15.14 -2.06 -4.78
CA PRO A 29 -14.41 -0.79 -4.99
C PRO A 29 -13.15 -0.69 -4.11
N GLU A 30 -13.19 -1.19 -2.87
CA GLU A 30 -12.03 -1.21 -1.98
C GLU A 30 -10.92 -2.10 -2.55
N ARG A 31 -11.30 -3.26 -3.11
CA ARG A 31 -10.38 -4.19 -3.77
C ARG A 31 -9.74 -3.57 -5.01
N GLN A 32 -10.52 -2.87 -5.85
CA GLN A 32 -9.99 -2.17 -7.01
C GLN A 32 -8.96 -1.10 -6.64
N CYS A 33 -9.25 -0.29 -5.61
CA CYS A 33 -8.29 0.69 -5.11
C CYS A 33 -7.02 0.03 -4.57
N LEU A 34 -7.15 -1.08 -3.84
CA LEU A 34 -6.00 -1.82 -3.32
C LEU A 34 -5.13 -2.38 -4.45
N ASP A 35 -5.75 -3.02 -5.45
CA ASP A 35 -5.03 -3.62 -6.58
C ASP A 35 -4.31 -2.56 -7.41
N ALA A 36 -4.93 -1.38 -7.62
CA ALA A 36 -4.31 -0.25 -8.30
C ALA A 36 -3.05 0.27 -7.56
N LEU A 37 -3.16 0.56 -6.26
CA LEU A 37 -2.02 1.04 -5.47
C LEU A 37 -0.92 -0.03 -5.33
N THR A 38 -1.29 -1.31 -5.32
CA THR A 38 -0.32 -2.41 -5.29
C THR A 38 0.48 -2.47 -6.58
N ALA A 39 -0.18 -2.30 -7.73
CA ALA A 39 0.49 -2.26 -9.03
C ALA A 39 1.45 -1.06 -9.13
N GLU A 40 1.08 0.10 -8.59
CA GLU A 40 1.96 1.28 -8.55
C GLU A 40 3.21 1.08 -7.69
N LEU A 41 3.14 0.26 -6.64
CA LEU A 41 4.29 -0.09 -5.80
C LEU A 41 5.18 -1.21 -6.38
N GLU A 42 4.76 -1.82 -7.50
CA GLU A 42 5.45 -2.91 -8.19
C GLU A 42 5.75 -2.57 -9.66
N PRO A 43 6.66 -1.62 -9.93
CA PRO A 43 7.04 -1.30 -11.29
C PRO A 43 7.62 -2.51 -12.03
N VAL A 44 7.25 -2.70 -13.30
CA VAL A 44 7.59 -3.87 -14.15
C VAL A 44 9.10 -4.14 -14.28
N GLY A 45 9.94 -3.11 -14.08
CA GLY A 45 11.42 -3.22 -14.09
C GLY A 45 12.08 -3.14 -12.71
N GLY A 46 11.29 -3.12 -11.63
CA GLY A 46 11.77 -2.84 -10.28
C GLY A 46 12.08 -1.35 -10.04
N TRP A 47 12.61 -1.07 -8.86
CA TRP A 47 12.89 0.29 -8.40
C TRP A 47 14.25 0.78 -8.90
N THR A 48 14.23 1.78 -9.77
CA THR A 48 15.42 2.57 -10.13
C THR A 48 15.60 3.74 -9.17
N ARG A 49 16.76 4.40 -9.21
CA ARG A 49 16.99 5.61 -8.40
C ARG A 49 15.98 6.71 -8.70
N GLU A 50 15.69 6.93 -9.99
CA GLU A 50 14.79 7.96 -10.48
C GLU A 50 13.35 7.68 -10.00
N SER A 51 12.90 6.43 -10.12
CA SER A 51 11.57 6.04 -9.64
C SER A 51 11.44 6.14 -8.12
N LEU A 52 12.49 5.83 -7.34
CA LEU A 52 12.49 6.01 -5.89
C LEU A 52 12.43 7.49 -5.50
N THR A 53 13.14 8.36 -6.22
CA THR A 53 13.04 9.81 -6.00
C THR A 53 11.63 10.32 -6.33
N ALA A 54 11.02 9.85 -7.42
CA ALA A 54 9.64 10.19 -7.76
C ALA A 54 8.66 9.68 -6.70
N PHE A 55 8.87 8.48 -6.15
CA PHE A 55 8.08 7.95 -5.05
C PHE A 55 8.17 8.81 -3.78
N GLU A 56 9.38 9.24 -3.38
CA GLU A 56 9.59 10.08 -2.20
C GLU A 56 8.94 11.47 -2.34
N GLN A 57 8.85 11.99 -3.56
CA GLN A 57 8.26 13.30 -3.86
C GLN A 57 6.77 13.22 -4.23
N GLY A 58 6.26 12.02 -4.48
CA GLY A 58 4.90 11.76 -4.93
C GLY A 58 3.91 11.62 -3.77
N THR A 59 2.65 11.42 -4.14
CA THR A 59 1.51 11.26 -3.21
C THR A 59 1.22 9.81 -2.84
N LEU A 60 1.90 8.86 -3.49
CA LEU A 60 1.62 7.42 -3.34
C LEU A 60 1.64 6.94 -1.86
N PRO A 61 2.59 7.35 -1.00
CA PRO A 61 2.54 6.98 0.42
C PRO A 61 1.27 7.48 1.13
N ASP A 62 0.83 8.69 0.84
CA ASP A 62 -0.36 9.31 1.45
C ASP A 62 -1.65 8.70 0.92
N GLU A 63 -1.68 8.31 -0.35
CA GLU A 63 -2.79 7.59 -0.95
C GLU A 63 -2.97 6.21 -0.33
N VAL A 64 -1.87 5.46 -0.14
CA VAL A 64 -1.88 4.18 0.58
C VAL A 64 -2.35 4.36 2.01
N ALA A 65 -1.84 5.36 2.73
CA ALA A 65 -2.27 5.64 4.09
C ALA A 65 -3.75 6.04 4.16
N THR A 66 -4.27 6.73 3.15
CA THR A 66 -5.69 7.12 3.06
C THR A 66 -6.58 5.91 2.81
N LEU A 67 -6.19 5.02 1.88
CA LEU A 67 -6.88 3.74 1.67
C LEU A 67 -6.89 2.90 2.96
N LEU A 68 -5.73 2.68 3.59
CA LEU A 68 -5.65 1.86 4.81
C LEU A 68 -6.54 2.41 5.94
N ARG A 69 -6.64 3.73 6.07
CA ARG A 69 -7.55 4.38 7.02
C ARG A 69 -9.01 4.16 6.64
N SER A 70 -9.37 4.24 5.36
CA SER A 70 -10.75 4.00 4.91
C SER A 70 -11.18 2.55 5.12
N LEU A 71 -10.24 1.59 5.17
CA LEU A 71 -10.51 0.19 5.47
C LEU A 71 -10.75 -0.11 6.96
N ALA A 72 -10.53 0.84 7.87
CA ALA A 72 -10.70 0.64 9.31
C ALA A 72 -12.09 0.09 9.71
N PRO A 73 -13.22 0.56 9.12
CA PRO A 73 -14.54 -0.02 9.38
C PRO A 73 -14.63 -1.48 8.91
N THR A 74 -14.07 -1.80 7.74
CA THR A 74 -14.06 -3.16 7.17
C THR A 74 -13.23 -4.11 8.04
N ALA A 75 -12.05 -3.67 8.50
CA ALA A 75 -11.22 -4.42 9.45
C ALA A 75 -11.94 -4.67 10.78
N ARG A 76 -12.62 -3.65 11.33
CA ARG A 76 -13.41 -3.78 12.57
C ARG A 76 -14.57 -4.77 12.41
N ARG A 77 -15.22 -4.80 11.25
CA ARG A 77 -16.28 -5.77 10.95
C ARG A 77 -15.73 -7.18 10.87
N ALA A 78 -14.59 -7.38 10.22
CA ALA A 78 -13.92 -8.68 10.12
C ALA A 78 -13.56 -9.25 11.49
N LEU A 79 -13.01 -8.43 12.40
CA LEU A 79 -12.65 -8.85 13.76
C LEU A 79 -13.86 -9.28 14.60
N LYS A 80 -15.04 -8.69 14.37
CA LYS A 80 -16.28 -9.06 15.08
C LYS A 80 -16.89 -10.39 14.59
N LEU A 81 -16.41 -10.91 13.48
CA LEU A 81 -16.90 -12.16 12.87
C LEU A 81 -15.98 -13.36 13.17
N VAL A 82 -14.89 -13.14 13.93
CA VAL A 82 -14.03 -14.22 14.43
C VAL A 82 -14.62 -14.68 15.79
N PRO A 83 -15.12 -15.93 15.89
CA PRO A 83 -15.69 -16.48 17.13
C PRO A 83 -14.67 -16.68 18.25
#